data_AF-A0A136KFG1-F1
#
_entry.id   AF-A0A136KFG1-F1
#
_cell.length_a   1.000
_cell.length_b   1.000
_cell.length_c   1.000
_cell.angle_alpha   90.00
_cell.angle_beta   90.00
_cell.angle_gamma   90.00
#
_symmetry.space_group_name_H-M   'P 1'
#
loop_
_entity.id
_entity.type
_entity.pdbx_description
1 polymer ?
#
loop_
_entity_poly.entity_id
_entity_poly.type
_entity_poly.pdbx_seq_one_letter_code
_entity_poly.pdbx_strand_id
1 'polypeptide(L)'
;MWYKLSTDIFAFLDRLVPGTGLTAARDLDLLSQKDSEVLLFTLIRKRFKDLYLLSIGEKPSGRLQEWQLGRLTSQARRWQPTKLEQMYRQCYRIDRAIKTGETPYGYKESLQLLLIAGLG
;
A
#
# COMPACT_ATOMS: atom_id res chain seq x y z
N MET A 1 -19.52 -15.61 -4.73
CA MET A 1 -19.90 -14.30 -4.13
C MET A 1 -18.89 -13.28 -4.62
N TRP A 2 -19.31 -12.28 -5.39
CA TRP A 2 -18.39 -11.27 -5.95
C TRP A 2 -18.15 -10.21 -4.89
N TYR A 3 -16.90 -10.05 -4.44
CA TYR A 3 -16.54 -9.04 -3.43
C TYR A 3 -16.52 -7.65 -4.09
N LYS A 4 -17.45 -6.77 -3.70
CA LYS A 4 -17.49 -5.39 -4.19
C LYS A 4 -16.58 -4.54 -3.31
N LEU A 5 -15.45 -4.10 -3.84
CA LEU A 5 -14.56 -3.19 -3.13
C LEU A 5 -15.30 -1.89 -2.79
N SER A 6 -15.18 -1.45 -1.55
CA SER A 6 -15.68 -0.14 -1.13
C SER A 6 -14.97 0.94 -1.96
N THR A 7 -15.68 1.97 -2.41
CA THR A 7 -15.04 3.12 -3.11
C THR A 7 -13.95 3.76 -2.22
N ASP A 8 -14.05 3.55 -0.91
CA ASP A 8 -13.15 4.00 0.15
C ASP A 8 -11.72 3.44 0.01
N ILE A 9 -11.53 2.17 -0.35
CA ILE A 9 -10.18 1.58 -0.42
C ILE A 9 -9.32 2.21 -1.51
N PHE A 10 -9.89 2.52 -2.67
CA PHE A 10 -9.13 3.15 -3.76
C PHE A 10 -8.77 4.59 -3.42
N ALA A 11 -9.70 5.33 -2.82
CA ALA A 11 -9.44 6.67 -2.31
C ALA A 11 -8.33 6.67 -1.24
N PHE A 12 -8.36 5.70 -0.32
CA PHE A 12 -7.30 5.47 0.65
C PHE A 12 -5.95 5.21 -0.04
N LEU A 13 -5.89 4.28 -1.00
CA LEU A 13 -4.65 3.95 -1.72
C LEU A 13 -4.04 5.16 -2.44
N ASP A 14 -4.87 6.08 -2.96
CA ASP A 14 -4.41 7.30 -3.63
C ASP A 14 -3.86 8.35 -2.65
N ARG A 15 -4.23 8.27 -1.36
CA ARG A 15 -3.72 9.13 -0.27
C ARG A 15 -2.43 8.61 0.37
N LEU A 16 -1.91 7.45 -0.05
CA LEU A 16 -0.63 6.90 0.43
C LEU A 16 0.54 7.69 -0.17
N VAL A 17 1.01 8.71 0.55
CA VAL A 17 2.05 9.66 0.16
C VAL A 17 2.82 10.13 1.39
N PRO A 18 4.05 10.65 1.26
CA PRO A 18 4.79 11.17 2.41
C PRO A 18 4.02 12.30 3.12
N GLY A 19 4.14 12.34 4.45
CA GLY A 19 3.44 13.28 5.33
C GLY A 19 2.05 12.82 5.82
N THR A 20 1.55 11.64 5.40
CA THR A 20 0.19 11.18 5.75
C THR A 20 0.14 9.99 6.72
N GLY A 21 1.25 9.62 7.36
CA GLY A 21 1.35 8.37 8.15
C GLY A 21 0.28 8.17 9.23
N LEU A 22 0.05 9.18 10.08
CA LEU A 22 -0.98 9.09 11.13
C LEU A 22 -2.39 8.96 10.54
N THR A 23 -2.71 9.74 9.51
CA THR A 23 -4.02 9.69 8.84
C THR A 23 -4.20 8.35 8.12
N ALA A 24 -3.18 7.85 7.44
CA ALA A 24 -3.22 6.56 6.77
C ALA A 24 -3.39 5.39 7.75
N ALA A 25 -2.75 5.43 8.93
CA ALA A 25 -2.94 4.41 9.95
C ALA A 25 -4.37 4.40 10.53
N ARG A 26 -4.97 5.58 10.70
CA ARG A 26 -6.38 5.73 11.13
C ARG A 26 -7.36 5.22 10.06
N ASP A 27 -7.16 5.62 8.81
CA ASP A 27 -7.98 5.16 7.69
C ASP A 27 -7.89 3.63 7.53
N LEU A 28 -6.70 3.06 7.71
CA LEU A 28 -6.50 1.60 7.68
C LEU A 28 -7.28 0.89 8.78
N ASP A 29 -7.35 1.46 9.99
CA ASP A 29 -8.14 0.88 11.08
C ASP A 29 -9.63 0.84 10.73
N LEU A 30 -10.17 1.93 10.18
CA LEU A 30 -11.56 2.00 9.72
C LEU A 30 -11.85 1.00 8.59
N LEU A 31 -10.94 0.87 7.63
CA LEU A 31 -11.08 -0.09 6.53
C LEU A 31 -11.03 -1.55 7.03
N SER A 32 -10.18 -1.84 8.01
CA SER A 32 -10.03 -3.20 8.57
C SER A 32 -11.29 -3.72 9.29
N GLN A 33 -12.20 -2.83 9.67
CA GLN A 33 -13.50 -3.21 10.25
C GLN A 33 -14.47 -3.78 9.21
N LYS A 34 -14.24 -3.50 7.93
CA LYS A 34 -15.14 -3.87 6.82
C LYS A 34 -14.51 -4.86 5.85
N ASP A 35 -13.21 -4.75 5.65
CA ASP A 35 -12.45 -5.52 4.67
C ASP A 35 -11.43 -6.44 5.34
N SER A 36 -11.12 -7.58 4.72
CA SER A 36 -10.11 -8.53 5.22
C SER A 36 -8.71 -7.89 5.26
N GLU A 37 -7.98 -8.07 6.36
CA GLU A 37 -6.60 -7.57 6.49
C GLU A 37 -5.66 -8.08 5.39
N VAL A 38 -5.83 -9.34 4.97
CA VAL A 38 -5.04 -9.96 3.90
C VAL A 38 -5.30 -9.26 2.56
N LEU A 39 -6.56 -8.90 2.31
CA LEU A 39 -6.96 -8.16 1.11
C LEU A 39 -6.36 -6.75 1.13
N LEU A 40 -6.53 -6.02 2.24
CA LEU A 40 -5.98 -4.67 2.44
C LEU A 40 -4.46 -4.68 2.25
N PHE A 41 -3.77 -5.63 2.87
CA PHE A 41 -2.33 -5.81 2.72
C PHE A 41 -1.92 -6.09 1.27
N THR A 42 -2.62 -6.97 0.59
CA THR A 42 -2.34 -7.31 -0.80
C THR A 42 -2.47 -6.07 -1.71
N LEU A 43 -3.51 -5.26 -1.50
CA LEU A 43 -3.75 -4.04 -2.28
C LEU A 43 -2.71 -2.96 -1.98
N ILE A 44 -2.36 -2.74 -0.72
CA ILE A 44 -1.34 -1.76 -0.30
C ILE A 44 0.05 -2.16 -0.83
N ARG A 45 0.43 -3.43 -0.66
CA ARG A 45 1.69 -3.96 -1.19
C ARG A 45 1.76 -3.82 -2.71
N LYS A 46 0.65 -4.12 -3.42
CA LYS A 46 0.57 -3.92 -4.88
C LYS A 46 0.75 -2.45 -5.23
N ARG A 47 0.10 -1.53 -4.50
CA ARG A 47 0.22 -0.09 -4.71
C ARG A 47 1.66 0.37 -4.60
N PHE A 48 2.37 0.02 -3.52
CA PHE A 48 3.80 0.39 -3.38
C PHE A 48 4.67 -0.18 -4.49
N LYS A 49 4.43 -1.42 -4.92
CA LYS A 49 5.12 -2.02 -6.07
C LYS A 49 4.88 -1.22 -7.36
N ASP A 50 3.62 -0.89 -7.66
CA ASP A 50 3.27 -0.16 -8.88
C ASP A 50 3.89 1.24 -8.89
N LEU A 51 3.84 1.95 -7.74
CA LEU A 51 4.47 3.26 -7.59
C LEU A 51 5.99 3.18 -7.73
N TYR A 52 6.62 2.17 -7.12
CA TYR A 52 8.06 1.95 -7.24
C TYR A 52 8.47 1.75 -8.71
N LEU A 53 7.81 0.86 -9.45
CA LEU A 53 8.09 0.63 -10.87
C LEU A 53 7.98 1.93 -11.68
N LEU A 54 6.90 2.69 -11.50
CA LEU A 54 6.74 3.97 -12.19
C LEU A 54 7.82 4.99 -11.82
N SER A 55 8.28 4.99 -10.56
CA SER A 55 9.33 5.91 -10.11
C SER A 55 10.69 5.65 -10.75
N ILE A 56 10.92 4.44 -11.28
CA ILE A 56 12.15 4.05 -11.99
C ILE A 56 11.95 3.94 -13.51
N GLY A 57 10.83 4.43 -14.04
CA GLY A 57 10.52 4.41 -15.48
C GLY A 57 9.99 3.07 -15.99
N GLU A 58 9.75 2.10 -15.12
CA GLU A 58 9.18 0.80 -15.46
C GLU A 58 7.65 0.81 -15.44
N LYS A 59 7.04 -0.07 -16.22
CA LYS A 59 5.58 -0.19 -16.28
C LYS A 59 5.07 -1.19 -15.24
N PRO A 60 4.03 -0.85 -14.46
CA PRO A 60 3.36 -1.81 -13.60
C PRO A 60 2.79 -2.99 -14.41
N SER A 61 2.79 -4.17 -13.79
CA SER A 61 2.26 -5.39 -14.42
C SER A 61 0.74 -5.31 -14.56
N GLY A 62 0.23 -5.72 -15.72
CA GLY A 62 -1.22 -5.79 -16.05
C GLY A 62 -1.67 -4.74 -17.08
N ARG A 63 -2.89 -4.91 -17.60
CA ARG A 63 -3.54 -3.92 -18.49
C ARG A 63 -4.14 -2.80 -17.65
N LEU A 64 -3.34 -1.78 -17.33
CA LEU A 64 -3.84 -0.55 -16.72
C LEU A 64 -4.49 0.34 -17.79
N GLN A 65 -5.65 0.91 -17.48
CA GLN A 65 -6.25 1.96 -18.31
C GLN A 65 -5.42 3.25 -18.18
N GLU A 66 -5.39 4.08 -19.23
CA GLU A 66 -4.54 5.27 -19.29
C GLU A 66 -4.79 6.25 -18.13
N TRP A 67 -6.06 6.47 -17.76
CA TRP A 67 -6.40 7.34 -16.63
C TRP A 67 -5.85 6.80 -15.30
N GLN A 68 -5.84 5.47 -15.12
CA GLN A 68 -5.32 4.84 -13.91
C GLN A 68 -3.79 4.95 -13.87
N LEU A 69 -3.14 4.78 -15.01
CA LEU A 69 -1.70 5.01 -15.16
C LEU A 69 -1.33 6.47 -14.85
N GLY A 70 -2.11 7.44 -15.36
CA GLY A 70 -1.92 8.86 -15.08
C GLY A 70 -2.03 9.20 -13.60
N ARG A 71 -3.02 8.63 -12.90
CA ARG A 71 -3.19 8.80 -11.44
C ARG A 71 -2.02 8.20 -10.66
N LEU A 72 -1.62 6.97 -10.99
CA LEU A 72 -0.48 6.30 -10.35
C LEU A 72 0.85 7.04 -10.60
N THR A 73 1.05 7.56 -11.81
CA THR A 73 2.26 8.32 -12.17
C THR A 73 2.32 9.62 -11.38
N SER A 74 1.20 10.34 -11.28
CA SER A 74 1.10 11.56 -10.46
C SER A 74 1.36 11.29 -8.99
N GLN A 75 0.86 10.16 -8.47
CA GLN A 75 1.14 9.73 -7.11
C GLN A 75 2.63 9.40 -6.91
N ALA A 76 3.24 8.64 -7.83
CA ALA A 76 4.65 8.23 -7.75
C ALA A 76 5.60 9.43 -7.72
N ARG A 77 5.29 10.53 -8.44
CA ARG A 77 6.08 11.78 -8.43
C ARG A 77 6.16 12.45 -7.05
N ARG A 78 5.27 12.11 -6.12
CA ARG A 78 5.29 12.66 -4.74
C ARG A 78 6.28 11.93 -3.83
N TRP A 79 6.99 10.93 -4.34
CA TRP A 79 7.89 10.08 -3.59
C TRP A 79 9.32 10.16 -4.10
N GLN A 80 10.26 9.95 -3.20
CA GLN A 80 11.61 9.55 -3.59
C GLN A 80 11.62 8.07 -3.99
N PRO A 81 12.24 7.67 -5.12
CA PRO A 81 12.25 6.27 -5.57
C PRO A 81 12.78 5.29 -4.52
N THR A 82 13.84 5.67 -3.80
CA THR A 82 14.44 4.87 -2.72
C THR A 82 13.47 4.61 -1.57
N LYS A 83 12.61 5.58 -1.24
CA LYS A 83 11.60 5.41 -0.20
C LYS A 83 10.50 4.43 -0.66
N LEU A 84 10.07 4.51 -1.92
CA LEU A 84 9.10 3.54 -2.48
C LEU A 84 9.68 2.11 -2.51
N GLU A 85 10.95 1.97 -2.89
CA GLU A 85 11.65 0.69 -2.82
C GLU A 85 11.65 0.15 -1.38
N GLN A 86 12.01 0.99 -0.41
CA GLN A 86 11.99 0.63 1.01
C GLN A 86 10.60 0.19 1.46
N MET A 87 9.54 0.94 1.13
CA MET A 87 8.16 0.58 1.47
C MET A 87 7.78 -0.80 0.92
N TYR A 88 8.08 -1.04 -0.36
CA TYR A 88 7.78 -2.33 -0.99
C TYR A 88 8.56 -3.49 -0.35
N ARG A 89 9.85 -3.29 -0.06
CA ARG A 89 10.69 -4.29 0.65
C ARG A 89 10.17 -4.56 2.06
N GLN A 90 9.71 -3.55 2.79
CA GLN A 90 9.13 -3.74 4.13
C GLN A 90 7.82 -4.53 4.07
N CYS A 91 6.96 -4.29 3.08
CA CYS A 91 5.79 -5.15 2.87
C CYS A 91 6.19 -6.61 2.66
N TYR A 92 7.23 -6.89 1.87
CA TYR A 92 7.72 -8.27 1.69
C TYR A 92 8.22 -8.89 3.01
N ARG A 93 8.93 -8.12 3.84
CA ARG A 93 9.38 -8.57 5.17
C ARG A 93 8.20 -8.91 6.09
N ILE A 94 7.16 -8.07 6.09
CA ILE A 94 5.92 -8.31 6.85
C ILE A 94 5.26 -9.62 6.40
N ASP A 95 5.06 -9.81 5.09
CA ASP A 95 4.43 -11.02 4.54
C ASP A 95 5.19 -12.28 4.95
N ARG A 96 6.51 -12.26 4.84
CA ARG A 96 7.36 -13.38 5.26
C ARG A 96 7.24 -13.63 6.76
N ALA A 97 7.37 -12.58 7.59
CA ALA A 97 7.37 -12.73 9.03
C ALA A 97 6.04 -13.33 9.53
N ILE A 98 4.90 -12.90 8.98
CA ILE A 98 3.59 -13.44 9.33
C ILE A 98 3.47 -14.91 8.89
N LYS A 99 3.85 -15.23 7.66
CA LYS A 99 3.75 -16.61 7.13
C LYS A 99 4.69 -17.61 7.79
N THR A 100 5.77 -17.13 8.39
CA THR A 100 6.78 -17.95 9.08
C THR A 100 6.63 -17.92 10.60
N GLY A 101 5.68 -17.15 11.14
CA GLY A 101 5.50 -17.01 12.59
C GLY A 101 6.64 -16.25 13.28
N GLU A 102 7.45 -15.47 12.55
CA GLU A 102 8.53 -14.63 13.10
C GLU A 102 8.00 -13.38 13.82
N THR A 103 6.69 -13.14 13.81
CA THR A 103 6.05 -11.97 14.43
C THR A 103 4.73 -12.35 15.12
N PRO A 104 4.43 -11.78 16.29
CA PRO A 104 3.11 -11.91 16.92
C PRO A 104 2.06 -10.96 16.30
N TYR A 105 2.47 -10.03 15.43
CA TYR A 105 1.56 -9.05 14.83
C TYR A 105 0.79 -9.60 13.62
N GLY A 106 -0.45 -9.13 13.44
CA GLY A 106 -1.24 -9.35 12.23
C GLY A 106 -0.81 -8.45 11.07
N TYR A 107 -1.50 -8.57 9.94
CA TYR A 107 -1.22 -7.73 8.77
C TYR A 107 -1.57 -6.27 9.05
N LYS A 108 -2.68 -6.02 9.76
CA LYS A 108 -3.11 -4.66 10.09
C LYS A 108 -2.09 -3.92 10.97
N GLU A 109 -1.69 -4.50 12.11
CA GLU A 109 -0.75 -3.84 13.04
C GLU A 109 0.60 -3.60 12.37
N SER A 110 1.09 -4.59 11.63
CA SER A 110 2.35 -4.48 10.88
C SER A 110 2.31 -3.37 9.84
N LEU A 111 1.19 -3.21 9.14
CA LEU A 111 0.99 -2.11 8.18
C LEU A 111 0.86 -0.76 8.88
N GLN A 112 0.15 -0.66 10.00
CA GLN A 112 0.03 0.60 10.74
C GLN A 112 1.41 1.11 11.16
N LEU A 113 2.27 0.24 11.68
CA LEU A 113 3.66 0.58 12.01
C LEU A 113 4.44 1.04 10.78
N LEU A 114 4.32 0.32 9.66
CA LEU A 114 4.97 0.71 8.40
C LEU A 114 4.47 2.06 7.88
N LEU A 115 3.16 2.34 7.96
CA LEU A 115 2.59 3.59 7.46
C LEU A 115 3.01 4.77 8.34
N ILE A 116 3.03 4.62 9.66
CA ILE A 116 3.48 5.68 10.58
C ILE A 116 4.97 5.97 10.38
N ALA A 117 5.83 4.95 10.31
CA ALA A 117 7.27 5.15 10.16
C ALA A 117 7.70 5.49 8.72
N GLY A 118 6.93 5.03 7.73
CA GLY A 118 7.24 5.12 6.32
C GLY A 118 6.68 6.36 5.63
N LEU A 119 5.54 6.87 6.11
CA LEU A 119 4.90 8.09 5.60
C LEU A 119 5.01 9.28 6.57
N GLY A 120 5.59 9.08 7.75
CA GLY A 120 5.91 10.16 8.68
C GLY A 120 7.06 11.05 8.21
#